data_AF-A0A937TNA9-F1
#
_entry.id   AF-A0A937TNA9-F1
#
_cell.length_a   1.000
_cell.length_b   1.000
_cell.length_c   1.000
_cell.angle_alpha   90.00
_cell.angle_beta   90.00
_cell.angle_gamma   90.00
#
_symmetry.space_group_name_H-M   'P 1'
#
loop_
_entity.id
_entity.type
_entity.pdbx_description
1 polymer ?
#
loop_
_entity_poly.entity_id
_entity_poly.type
_entity_poly.pdbx_seq_one_letter_code
_entity_poly.pdbx_strand_id
1 'polypeptide(L)'
;MGKNANGTLVTVMDSHGTGFGYSVSVDGVNWSAMKHVEVTDKLDKWWAEFRTPLGLVPEDDGTFSIFFTVMKESTDYWQHIGEDDYVLDTGFDSVGWLKVKIVSK
;
A
#
# COMPACT_ATOMS: atom_id res chain seq x y z
N MET A 1 -3.34 10.10 3.59
CA MET A 1 -3.81 10.92 2.46
C MET A 1 -2.76 11.98 2.16
N GLY A 2 -2.36 12.14 0.91
CA GLY A 2 -1.45 13.19 0.45
C GLY A 2 -2.14 14.12 -0.54
N LYS A 3 -1.54 15.28 -0.83
CA LYS A 3 -2.03 16.25 -1.81
C LYS A 3 -0.93 16.50 -2.84
N ASN A 4 -1.23 16.42 -4.13
CA ASN A 4 -0.26 16.72 -5.18
C ASN A 4 -0.20 18.23 -5.48
N ALA A 5 0.74 18.64 -6.33
CA ALA A 5 0.97 20.05 -6.67
C ALA A 5 -0.26 20.76 -7.25
N ASN A 6 -1.13 20.03 -7.97
CA ASN A 6 -2.35 20.59 -8.56
C ASN A 6 -3.53 20.63 -7.57
N GLY A 7 -3.28 20.28 -6.31
CA GLY A 7 -4.26 20.27 -5.25
C GLY A 7 -5.17 19.04 -5.21
N THR A 8 -4.94 18.05 -6.07
CA THR A 8 -5.64 16.76 -6.02
C THR A 8 -5.21 15.99 -4.78
N LEU A 9 -6.19 15.56 -4.00
CA LEU A 9 -6.03 14.64 -2.87
C LEU A 9 -5.88 13.22 -3.37
N VAL A 10 -5.04 12.46 -2.67
CA VAL A 10 -4.66 11.10 -3.04
C VAL A 10 -4.69 10.27 -1.77
N THR A 11 -5.39 9.15 -1.82
CA THR A 11 -5.40 8.16 -0.75
C THR A 11 -4.93 6.81 -1.27
N VAL A 12 -4.29 6.05 -0.39
CA VAL A 12 -3.83 4.69 -0.63
C VAL A 12 -4.61 3.75 0.26
N MET A 13 -4.84 2.52 -0.19
CA MET A 13 -5.60 1.52 0.55
C MET A 13 -5.03 0.13 0.29
N ASP A 14 -5.28 -0.76 1.25
CA ASP A 14 -4.97 -2.18 1.09
C ASP A 14 -5.66 -2.70 -0.18
N SER A 15 -4.92 -3.45 -0.99
CA SER A 15 -5.48 -4.28 -2.03
C SER A 15 -4.89 -5.68 -1.91
N HIS A 16 -5.72 -6.69 -2.09
CA HIS A 16 -5.27 -8.07 -1.98
C HIS A 16 -4.16 -8.35 -3.01
N GLY A 17 -3.13 -9.09 -2.60
CA GLY A 17 -2.08 -9.61 -3.48
C GLY A 17 -0.78 -8.80 -3.45
N THR A 18 -0.41 -8.26 -4.60
CA THR A 18 0.98 -7.90 -4.96
C THR A 18 1.23 -6.39 -5.04
N GLY A 19 0.34 -5.60 -4.44
CA GLY A 19 0.41 -4.14 -4.54
C GLY A 19 -0.59 -3.43 -3.66
N PHE A 20 -0.97 -2.23 -4.06
CA PHE A 20 -1.92 -1.40 -3.32
C PHE A 20 -2.87 -0.65 -4.25
N GLY A 21 -4.03 -0.27 -3.72
CA GLY A 21 -4.97 0.60 -4.41
C GLY A 21 -4.71 2.07 -4.12
N TYR A 22 -5.04 2.95 -5.06
CA TYR A 22 -5.16 4.39 -4.81
C TYR A 22 -6.45 4.96 -5.41
N SER A 23 -6.91 6.05 -4.81
CA SER A 23 -8.01 6.87 -5.34
C SER A 23 -7.67 8.35 -5.22
N VAL A 24 -8.24 9.15 -6.11
CA VAL A 24 -8.01 10.60 -6.17
C VAL A 24 -9.32 11.37 -5.99
N SER A 25 -9.20 12.57 -5.42
CA SER A 25 -10.32 13.50 -5.24
C SER A 25 -9.85 14.94 -5.36
N VAL A 26 -10.71 15.84 -5.85
CA VAL A 26 -10.45 17.28 -5.88
C VAL A 26 -11.05 18.03 -4.68
N ASP A 27 -12.00 17.42 -3.98
CA ASP A 27 -12.78 18.04 -2.90
C ASP A 27 -12.74 17.25 -1.58
N GLY A 28 -12.17 16.05 -1.58
CA GLY A 28 -12.09 15.15 -0.42
C GLY A 28 -13.38 14.40 -0.14
N VAL A 29 -14.43 14.60 -0.94
CA VAL A 29 -15.76 14.00 -0.77
C VAL A 29 -16.06 13.04 -1.91
N ASN A 30 -15.82 13.47 -3.15
CA ASN A 30 -16.04 12.67 -4.35
C ASN A 30 -14.72 12.03 -4.77
N TRP A 31 -14.65 10.72 -4.66
CA TRP A 31 -13.46 9.92 -4.93
C TRP A 31 -13.60 9.15 -6.24
N SER A 32 -12.51 9.01 -6.98
CA SER A 32 -12.48 8.14 -8.15
C SER A 32 -12.68 6.68 -7.75
N ALA A 33 -13.05 5.83 -8.71
CA ALA A 33 -12.86 4.40 -8.56
C ALA A 33 -11.40 4.08 -8.20
N MET A 34 -11.19 3.05 -7.40
CA MET A 34 -9.87 2.59 -7.01
C MET A 34 -9.10 2.11 -8.24
N LYS A 35 -7.84 2.50 -8.31
CA LYS A 35 -6.87 2.03 -9.31
C LYS A 35 -5.79 1.22 -8.59
N HIS A 36 -5.48 0.05 -9.11
CA HIS A 36 -4.44 -0.83 -8.55
C HIS A 36 -3.06 -0.47 -9.07
N VAL A 37 -2.06 -0.52 -8.19
CA VAL A 37 -0.64 -0.38 -8.51
C VAL A 37 0.04 -1.68 -8.15
N GLU A 38 0.55 -2.35 -9.19
CA GLU A 38 1.40 -3.52 -9.03
C GLU A 38 2.79 -3.12 -8.55
N VAL A 39 3.24 -3.70 -7.43
CA VAL A 39 4.51 -3.39 -6.78
C VAL A 39 5.55 -4.50 -6.99
N THR A 40 5.16 -5.76 -6.85
CA THR A 40 6.12 -6.89 -6.82
C THR A 40 6.91 -7.07 -8.11
N ASP A 41 6.36 -6.68 -9.25
CA ASP A 41 7.02 -6.86 -10.55
C ASP A 41 8.06 -5.77 -10.86
N LYS A 42 8.16 -4.76 -10.01
CA LYS A 42 8.99 -3.56 -10.23
C LYS A 42 10.13 -3.41 -9.23
N LEU A 43 10.18 -4.25 -8.21
CA LEU A 43 11.13 -4.16 -7.11
C LEU A 43 11.73 -5.53 -6.83
N ASP A 44 12.97 -5.56 -6.37
CA ASP A 44 13.58 -6.78 -5.85
C ASP A 44 12.82 -7.21 -4.59
N LYS A 45 12.05 -8.28 -4.73
CA LYS A 45 11.15 -8.78 -3.69
C LYS A 45 11.95 -9.40 -2.56
N TRP A 46 11.95 -8.75 -1.40
CA TRP A 46 12.56 -9.24 -0.15
C TRP A 46 11.53 -9.73 0.89
N TRP A 47 10.25 -9.69 0.52
CA TRP A 47 9.10 -10.10 1.34
C TRP A 47 8.34 -11.24 0.68
N ALA A 48 7.57 -12.01 1.43
CA ALA A 48 6.67 -13.02 0.88
C ALA A 48 5.37 -12.38 0.34
N GLU A 49 4.75 -11.51 1.15
CA GLU A 49 3.48 -10.85 0.84
C GLU A 49 3.55 -9.33 1.07
N PHE A 50 3.09 -8.56 0.09
CA PHE A 50 2.92 -7.11 0.25
C PHE A 50 1.62 -6.87 1.03
N ARG A 51 1.66 -6.02 2.05
CA ARG A 51 0.51 -5.74 2.91
C ARG A 51 0.24 -4.24 2.98
N THR A 52 -0.66 -3.86 3.87
CA THR A 52 -1.32 -2.57 3.96
C THR A 52 -0.36 -1.36 3.82
N PRO A 53 -0.64 -0.42 2.89
CA PRO A 53 0.06 0.86 2.88
C PRO A 53 -0.37 1.70 4.09
N LEU A 54 0.61 2.22 4.83
CA LEU A 54 0.40 2.95 6.08
C LEU A 54 0.14 4.45 5.86
N GLY A 55 0.57 4.97 4.71
CA GLY A 55 0.40 6.40 4.42
C GLY A 55 1.03 6.84 3.13
N LEU A 56 0.78 8.11 2.80
CA LEU A 56 1.32 8.79 1.64
C LEU A 56 1.85 10.14 2.12
N VAL A 57 3.18 10.27 2.20
CA VAL A 57 3.87 11.48 2.68
C VAL A 57 4.34 12.27 1.46
N PRO A 58 3.89 13.53 1.26
CA PRO A 58 4.37 14.36 0.17
C PRO A 58 5.83 14.77 0.37
N GLU A 59 6.60 14.77 -0.72
CA GLU A 59 7.99 15.21 -0.77
C GLU A 59 8.11 16.52 -1.57
N ASP A 60 9.17 17.30 -1.34
CA ASP A 60 9.38 18.62 -1.97
C ASP A 60 9.58 18.54 -3.51
N ASP A 61 9.99 17.38 -4.03
CA ASP A 61 10.23 17.12 -5.46
C ASP A 61 8.94 16.71 -6.24
N GLY A 62 7.79 16.79 -5.58
CA GLY A 62 6.49 16.37 -6.14
C GLY A 62 6.32 14.86 -6.23
N THR A 63 7.18 14.09 -5.55
CA THR A 63 6.96 12.66 -5.28
C THR A 63 6.26 12.46 -3.94
N PHE A 64 5.97 11.20 -3.63
CA PHE A 64 5.48 10.79 -2.34
C PHE A 64 6.27 9.59 -1.83
N SER A 65 6.49 9.54 -0.52
CA SER A 65 6.93 8.34 0.19
C SER A 65 5.72 7.57 0.69
N ILE A 66 5.67 6.27 0.38
CA ILE A 66 4.71 5.32 0.93
C ILE A 66 5.47 4.37 1.85
N PHE A 67 4.99 4.27 3.08
CA PHE A 67 5.37 3.19 3.99
C PHE A 67 4.32 2.08 3.88
N PHE A 68 4.76 0.84 3.93
CA PHE A 68 3.88 -0.33 3.84
C PHE A 68 4.36 -1.43 4.75
N THR A 69 3.44 -2.23 5.27
CA THR A 69 3.77 -3.47 5.97
C THR A 69 3.99 -4.61 4.99
N VAL A 70 4.76 -5.61 5.38
CA VAL A 70 4.90 -6.86 4.64
C VAL A 70 4.92 -8.05 5.59
N MET A 71 4.59 -9.23 5.05
CA MET A 71 5.02 -10.49 5.66
C MET A 71 6.37 -10.86 5.05
N LYS A 72 7.42 -10.96 5.86
CA LYS A 72 8.75 -11.30 5.37
C LYS A 72 8.81 -12.76 4.87
N GLU A 73 8.13 -13.65 5.56
CA GLU A 73 8.08 -15.08 5.29
C GLU A 73 6.64 -15.51 5.00
N SER A 74 6.47 -16.62 4.28
CA SER A 74 5.14 -17.18 3.98
C SER A 74 4.44 -17.64 5.25
N THR A 75 3.12 -17.44 5.31
CA THR A 75 2.31 -17.75 6.50
C THR A 75 1.20 -18.74 6.14
N ASP A 76 0.77 -19.55 7.09
CA ASP A 76 -0.44 -20.38 6.98
C ASP A 76 -1.69 -19.65 7.48
N TYR A 77 -1.59 -18.37 7.85
CA TYR A 77 -2.69 -17.54 8.37
C TYR A 77 -4.00 -17.73 7.63
N TRP A 78 -3.95 -17.70 6.29
CA TRP A 78 -5.12 -17.79 5.43
C TRP A 78 -5.86 -19.13 5.55
N GLN A 79 -5.20 -20.18 6.04
CA GLN A 79 -5.77 -21.52 6.25
C GLN A 79 -6.48 -21.64 7.60
N HIS A 80 -6.19 -20.76 8.54
CA HIS A 80 -6.69 -20.78 9.93
C HIS A 80 -7.69 -19.65 10.24
N ILE A 81 -8.17 -18.92 9.22
CA ILE A 81 -9.18 -17.88 9.42
C ILE A 81 -10.45 -18.48 10.05
N GLY A 82 -10.81 -17.99 11.23
CA GLY A 82 -12.00 -18.42 11.97
C GLY A 82 -11.74 -19.46 13.06
N GLU A 83 -10.48 -19.87 13.27
CA GLU A 83 -10.10 -20.66 14.45
C GLU A 83 -9.87 -19.74 15.65
N ASP A 84 -10.54 -20.02 16.79
CA ASP A 84 -10.54 -19.13 17.96
C ASP A 84 -9.19 -19.06 18.70
N ASP A 85 -8.35 -20.09 18.57
CA ASP A 85 -7.09 -20.23 19.32
C ASP A 85 -5.85 -20.19 18.42
N TYR A 86 -5.99 -19.92 17.12
CA TYR A 86 -4.85 -19.81 16.24
C TYR A 86 -4.08 -18.52 16.53
N VAL A 87 -2.82 -18.67 16.94
CA VAL A 87 -1.89 -17.55 17.11
C VAL A 87 -1.03 -17.47 15.87
N LEU A 88 -1.17 -16.37 15.15
CA LEU A 88 -0.32 -16.04 14.02
C LEU A 88 1.10 -15.73 14.50
N ASP A 89 1.98 -16.72 14.46
CA ASP A 89 3.41 -16.59 14.81
C ASP A 89 4.26 -16.39 13.56
N THR A 90 3.92 -15.38 12.77
CA THR A 90 4.66 -15.04 11.55
C THR A 90 4.83 -13.53 11.42
N GLY A 91 5.97 -13.13 10.86
CA GLY A 91 6.50 -11.76 10.85
C GLY A 91 5.65 -10.75 10.08
N PHE A 92 4.55 -10.29 10.68
CA PHE A 92 3.94 -8.97 10.47
C PHE A 92 4.81 -7.84 11.06
N ASP A 93 6.12 -7.99 11.03
CA ASP A 93 7.07 -7.17 11.77
C ASP A 93 7.88 -6.23 10.89
N SER A 94 7.71 -6.35 9.57
CA SER A 94 8.57 -5.70 8.61
C SER A 94 7.85 -4.55 7.90
N VAL A 95 8.53 -3.41 7.85
CA VAL A 95 8.06 -2.20 7.15
C VAL A 95 9.01 -1.90 5.99
N GLY A 96 8.42 -1.70 4.81
CA GLY A 96 9.12 -1.21 3.64
C GLY A 96 8.77 0.24 3.34
N TRP A 97 9.54 0.83 2.42
CA TRP A 97 9.29 2.15 1.87
C TRP A 97 9.48 2.15 0.35
N LEU A 98 8.63 2.90 -0.35
CA LEU A 98 8.74 3.15 -1.77
C LEU A 98 8.44 4.62 -2.10
N LYS A 99 9.18 5.17 -3.05
CA LYS A 99 8.95 6.52 -3.59
C LYS A 99 8.13 6.41 -4.88
N VAL A 100 7.06 7.19 -4.97
CA VAL A 100 6.14 7.18 -6.12
C VAL A 100 5.86 8.58 -6.63
N LYS A 101 5.52 8.68 -7.92
CA LYS A 101 5.08 9.92 -8.54
C LYS A 101 3.76 9.68 -9.27
N ILE A 102 2.83 10.63 -9.13
CA ILE A 102 1.60 10.62 -9.92
C ILE A 102 1.91 11.17 -11.30
N VAL A 103 1.61 10.37 -12.32
CA VAL A 103 1.74 10.75 -13.73
C VAL A 103 0.34 10.91 -14.32
N SER A 104 0.04 12.07 -14.93
CA SER A 104 -1.14 12.18 -15.78
C SER A 104 -0.83 11.51 -17.12
N LYS A 105 -1.72 10.64 -17.59
CA LYS A 105 -1.74 10.24 -19.00
C LYS A 105 -2.48 11.28 -19.81
#